data_AF-A0A5A7NQY6-F1
#
_entry.id   AF-A0A5A7NQY6-F1
#
_cell.length_a   1.000
_cell.length_b   1.000
_cell.length_c   1.000
_cell.angle_alpha   90.00
_cell.angle_beta   90.00
_cell.angle_gamma   90.00
#
_symmetry.space_group_name_H-M   'P 1'
#
loop_
_entity.id
_entity.type
_entity.pdbx_description
1 polymer ?
#
loop_
_entity_poly.entity_id
_entity_poly.type
_entity_poly.pdbx_seq_one_letter_code
_entity_poly.pdbx_strand_id
1 'polypeptide(L)'
;MSLPPASPHSPASAQPRRPRRPRHAGKAATRAGGLLLVAAVVLGLGTTVDRGAAGNPGDSAPSAAGSPAESLRTQLASLLEEATALAAGPAPATPSAQPERDAEAGAETAHWPADELAAAREVLAAHVDLLTPGASPVPEPTSGASPSGGLPSGAAPPSPAPPSPAPPNAAPPEASEAPAAETPGPGTGAHAAPAAFAERLAQSANSLLTASLDAPEQLSRSLLSAGTEQALAAREVARAGGGQAAVKALPEVPLDAGAAWLAFETENGAGSGSGSGPAPAPAGSVSPHEPAASGGTAPSPGTGSTCQAQAALAGATDAAFRLAYAYQVAGARSRGDAAEGAWEAADDRERLGWRLQSRLPQECVPLRAAAYRLPPGFAKDPVRSAATGEEQLSALLRDAAGAAGGTLRAALAAESFSAALAAS
;
A
#
# COMPACT_ATOMS: atom_id res chain seq x y z
N MET A 1 72.96 5.65 33.65
CA MET A 1 71.81 6.47 33.23
C MET A 1 72.02 6.79 31.76
N SER A 2 71.38 6.03 30.88
CA SER A 2 71.56 6.09 29.43
C SER A 2 70.18 6.27 28.80
N LEU A 3 70.01 7.34 28.03
CA LEU A 3 68.81 7.65 27.26
C LEU A 3 68.74 6.75 26.01
N PRO A 4 67.57 6.23 25.62
CA PRO A 4 67.40 5.55 24.34
C PRO A 4 67.27 6.55 23.17
N PRO A 5 67.72 6.17 21.95
CA PRO A 5 67.75 7.04 20.78
C PRO A 5 66.40 7.15 20.04
N ALA A 6 66.28 8.25 19.31
CA ALA A 6 65.14 8.69 18.51
C ALA A 6 64.78 7.75 17.35
N SER A 7 63.47 7.57 17.14
CA SER A 7 62.90 6.88 15.98
C SER A 7 62.84 7.79 14.74
N PRO A 8 63.14 7.27 13.53
CA PRO A 8 63.19 8.05 12.30
C PRO A 8 61.82 8.27 11.64
N HIS A 9 61.76 9.37 10.88
CA HIS A 9 60.63 9.87 10.09
C HIS A 9 60.10 8.86 9.05
N SER A 10 58.78 8.70 9.02
CA SER A 10 58.04 8.07 7.91
C SER A 10 57.81 9.07 6.77
N PRO A 11 58.05 8.71 5.49
CA PRO A 11 57.83 9.59 4.36
C PRO A 11 56.35 9.69 3.98
N ALA A 12 55.94 10.91 3.65
CA ALA A 12 54.62 11.26 3.13
C ALA A 12 54.29 10.48 1.85
N SER A 13 53.26 9.64 1.91
CA SER A 13 52.70 8.96 0.74
C SER A 13 51.78 9.91 -0.02
N ALA A 14 52.21 10.33 -1.21
CA ALA A 14 51.42 11.10 -2.16
C ALA A 14 50.22 10.26 -2.67
N GLN A 15 49.00 10.73 -2.41
CA GLN A 15 47.79 10.15 -3.02
C GLN A 15 47.64 10.58 -4.50
N PRO A 16 47.38 9.65 -5.43
CA PRO A 16 47.04 10.00 -6.81
C PRO A 16 45.57 10.47 -6.90
N ARG A 17 45.37 11.70 -7.40
CA ARG A 17 44.06 12.24 -7.77
C ARG A 17 43.45 11.40 -8.89
N ARG A 18 42.36 10.69 -8.61
CA ARG A 18 41.56 9.99 -9.63
C ARG A 18 40.58 10.95 -10.33
N PRO A 19 40.34 10.76 -11.64
CA PRO A 19 39.42 11.59 -12.41
C PRO A 19 37.95 11.27 -12.06
N ARG A 20 37.15 12.32 -11.86
CA ARG A 20 35.68 12.25 -11.74
C ARG A 20 35.08 11.82 -13.08
N ARG A 21 34.42 10.66 -13.12
CA ARG A 21 33.48 10.28 -14.20
C ARG A 21 32.05 10.61 -13.77
N PRO A 22 31.23 11.26 -14.61
CA PRO A 22 29.82 11.45 -14.31
C PRO A 22 29.05 10.13 -14.51
N ARG A 23 28.26 9.74 -13.50
CA ARG A 23 27.34 8.60 -13.55
C ARG A 23 25.94 9.07 -13.13
N HIS A 24 25.16 9.60 -14.06
CA HIS A 24 23.73 9.84 -13.85
C HIS A 24 22.97 9.58 -15.16
N ALA A 25 22.55 8.34 -15.39
CA ALA A 25 21.58 8.01 -16.46
C ALA A 25 20.82 6.67 -16.25
N GLY A 26 20.90 6.04 -15.07
CA GLY A 26 20.42 4.65 -14.90
C GLY A 26 19.36 4.39 -13.82
N LYS A 27 18.76 5.43 -13.21
CA LYS A 27 17.90 5.26 -12.02
C LYS A 27 16.39 5.27 -12.29
N ALA A 28 15.94 5.72 -13.46
CA ALA A 28 14.50 5.83 -13.76
C ALA A 28 13.85 4.47 -14.12
N ALA A 29 14.54 3.60 -14.86
CA ALA A 29 13.94 2.39 -15.43
C ALA A 29 13.59 1.27 -14.42
N THR A 30 14.16 1.26 -13.21
CA THR A 30 13.87 0.20 -12.21
C THR A 30 12.70 0.49 -11.28
N ARG A 31 12.11 1.70 -11.31
CA ARG A 31 11.03 2.08 -10.38
C ARG A 31 9.64 1.73 -10.92
N ALA A 32 9.41 1.91 -12.22
CA ALA A 32 8.16 1.52 -12.88
C ALA A 32 7.86 0.00 -12.81
N GLY A 33 8.90 -0.84 -12.72
CA GLY A 33 8.74 -2.29 -12.65
C GLY A 33 8.20 -2.84 -11.32
N GLY A 34 8.33 -2.09 -10.21
CA GLY A 34 7.82 -2.50 -8.90
C GLY A 34 6.29 -2.37 -8.80
N LEU A 35 5.76 -1.23 -9.25
CA LEU A 35 4.32 -0.92 -9.23
C LEU A 35 3.49 -1.87 -10.12
N LEU A 36 4.00 -2.23 -11.31
CA LEU A 36 3.33 -3.19 -12.22
C LEU A 36 3.23 -4.61 -11.62
N LEU A 37 4.18 -4.98 -10.76
CA LEU A 37 4.18 -6.32 -10.13
C LEU A 37 3.15 -6.39 -8.98
N VAL A 38 2.89 -5.29 -8.29
CA VAL A 38 1.84 -5.17 -7.26
C VAL A 38 0.45 -5.27 -7.88
N ALA A 39 0.19 -4.56 -8.99
CA ALA A 39 -1.09 -4.64 -9.70
C ALA A 39 -1.42 -6.07 -10.17
N ALA A 40 -0.43 -6.82 -10.66
CA ALA A 40 -0.61 -8.20 -11.10
C ALA A 40 -0.93 -9.18 -9.96
N VAL A 41 -0.38 -8.97 -8.76
CA VAL A 41 -0.66 -9.81 -7.58
C VAL A 41 -2.07 -9.56 -7.02
N VAL A 42 -2.53 -8.30 -7.03
CA VAL A 42 -3.89 -7.92 -6.57
C VAL A 42 -4.98 -8.49 -7.50
N LEU A 43 -4.74 -8.52 -8.82
CA LEU A 43 -5.67 -9.10 -9.80
C LEU A 43 -5.74 -10.65 -9.72
N GLY A 44 -4.68 -11.33 -9.30
CA GLY A 44 -4.60 -12.79 -9.24
C GLY A 44 -5.34 -13.44 -8.05
N LEU A 45 -5.56 -12.72 -6.96
CA LEU A 45 -6.22 -13.24 -5.74
C LEU A 45 -7.70 -12.86 -5.59
N GLY A 46 -8.24 -12.01 -6.47
CA GLY A 46 -9.59 -11.44 -6.35
C GLY A 46 -10.75 -12.24 -6.96
N THR A 47 -10.52 -13.36 -7.67
CA THR A 47 -11.57 -13.98 -8.52
C THR A 47 -12.41 -15.09 -7.87
N THR A 48 -12.39 -15.28 -6.55
CA THR A 48 -13.33 -16.18 -5.87
C THR A 48 -14.29 -15.40 -4.98
N VAL A 49 -15.32 -14.80 -5.57
CA VAL A 49 -16.43 -14.19 -4.83
C VAL A 49 -17.46 -15.27 -4.52
N ASP A 50 -17.57 -15.61 -3.23
CA ASP A 50 -18.67 -16.43 -2.71
C ASP A 50 -19.95 -15.58 -2.65
N ARG A 51 -21.02 -16.08 -3.25
CA ARG A 51 -22.27 -15.36 -3.50
C ARG A 51 -23.27 -15.80 -2.43
N GLY A 52 -23.17 -15.24 -1.23
CA GLY A 52 -23.91 -15.74 -0.06
C GLY A 52 -24.38 -14.67 0.92
N ALA A 53 -25.03 -13.59 0.46
CA ALA A 53 -25.75 -12.67 1.36
C ALA A 53 -26.95 -12.04 0.66
N ALA A 54 -28.02 -12.82 0.46
CA ALA A 54 -29.33 -12.29 0.11
C ALA A 54 -30.12 -12.01 1.41
N GLY A 55 -30.10 -10.76 1.87
CA GLY A 55 -30.93 -10.26 2.97
C GLY A 55 -32.17 -9.54 2.43
N ASN A 56 -33.31 -9.75 3.11
CA ASN A 56 -34.67 -9.36 2.71
C ASN A 56 -34.86 -7.86 2.36
N PRO A 57 -35.62 -7.54 1.29
CA PRO A 57 -36.03 -6.18 0.99
C PRO A 57 -37.37 -5.86 1.68
N GLY A 58 -37.36 -4.99 2.68
CA GLY A 58 -38.59 -4.56 3.32
C GLY A 58 -38.37 -3.59 4.45
N ASP A 59 -37.89 -2.38 4.15
CA ASP A 59 -38.27 -1.15 4.85
C ASP A 59 -37.70 0.07 4.11
N SER A 60 -38.60 0.81 3.45
CA SER A 60 -38.28 1.98 2.64
C SER A 60 -38.21 3.22 3.53
N ALA A 61 -37.01 3.56 4.01
CA ALA A 61 -36.69 4.92 4.45
C ALA A 61 -36.19 5.75 3.23
N PRO A 62 -36.49 7.05 3.13
CA PRO A 62 -36.01 7.90 2.05
C PRO A 62 -34.49 8.10 2.16
N SER A 63 -33.74 7.26 1.45
CA SER A 63 -32.28 7.30 1.36
C SER A 63 -31.88 8.17 0.16
N ALA A 64 -31.57 9.44 0.41
CA ALA A 64 -31.01 10.37 -0.58
C ALA A 64 -29.52 10.69 -0.34
N ALA A 65 -28.90 10.10 0.68
CA ALA A 65 -27.46 10.12 0.83
C ALA A 65 -26.90 8.89 0.11
N GLY A 66 -26.22 9.10 -1.02
CA GLY A 66 -25.48 8.04 -1.71
C GLY A 66 -24.59 7.28 -0.72
N SER A 67 -24.39 5.99 -0.96
CA SER A 67 -23.57 5.19 -0.05
C SER A 67 -22.13 5.74 0.00
N PRO A 68 -21.40 5.63 1.12
CA PRO A 68 -20.00 6.06 1.20
C PRO A 68 -19.12 5.49 0.09
N ALA A 69 -19.41 4.26 -0.35
CA ALA A 69 -18.74 3.60 -1.48
C ALA A 69 -18.98 4.32 -2.82
N GLU A 70 -20.17 4.84 -3.05
CA GLU A 70 -20.52 5.59 -4.26
C GLU A 70 -19.84 6.96 -4.31
N SER A 71 -19.72 7.63 -3.15
CA SER A 71 -18.94 8.86 -3.02
C SER A 71 -17.46 8.63 -3.33
N LEU A 72 -16.84 7.59 -2.75
CA LEU A 72 -15.45 7.21 -3.03
C LEU A 72 -15.24 6.88 -4.52
N ARG A 73 -16.16 6.11 -5.12
CA ARG A 73 -16.09 5.77 -6.54
C ARG A 73 -16.14 7.00 -7.43
N THR A 74 -17.04 7.95 -7.14
CA THR A 74 -17.16 9.20 -7.89
C THR A 74 -15.89 10.05 -7.75
N GLN A 75 -15.32 10.10 -6.54
CA GLN A 75 -14.04 10.77 -6.30
C GLN A 75 -12.90 10.15 -7.12
N LEU A 76 -12.75 8.83 -7.11
CA LEU A 76 -11.70 8.15 -7.87
C LEU A 76 -11.86 8.32 -9.38
N ALA A 77 -13.09 8.28 -9.90
CA ALA A 77 -13.37 8.54 -11.30
C ALA A 77 -12.96 9.97 -11.69
N SER A 78 -13.26 10.96 -10.84
CA SER A 78 -12.87 12.36 -11.07
C SER A 78 -11.35 12.55 -11.08
N LEU A 79 -10.62 11.87 -10.19
CA LEU A 79 -9.15 11.88 -10.17
C LEU A 79 -8.56 11.21 -11.41
N LEU A 80 -9.18 10.13 -11.90
CA LEU A 80 -8.74 9.44 -13.10
C LEU A 80 -8.92 10.31 -14.36
N GLU A 81 -10.04 11.01 -14.47
CA GLU A 81 -10.28 11.99 -15.54
C GLU A 81 -9.26 13.12 -15.48
N GLU A 82 -8.97 13.63 -14.29
CA GLU A 82 -7.95 14.66 -14.09
C GLU A 82 -6.56 14.18 -14.49
N ALA A 83 -6.12 13.01 -14.02
CA ALA A 83 -4.84 12.41 -14.38
C ALA A 83 -4.72 12.21 -15.90
N THR A 84 -5.83 11.84 -16.56
CA THR A 84 -5.89 11.67 -18.02
C THR A 84 -5.76 13.00 -18.74
N ALA A 85 -6.44 14.05 -18.26
CA ALA A 85 -6.33 15.40 -18.81
C ALA A 85 -4.91 15.97 -18.66
N LEU A 86 -4.27 15.74 -17.51
CA LEU A 86 -2.90 16.15 -17.23
C LEU A 86 -1.89 15.41 -18.13
N ALA A 87 -2.09 14.10 -18.34
CA ALA A 87 -1.23 13.28 -19.19
C ALA A 87 -1.36 13.62 -20.69
N ALA A 88 -2.51 14.13 -21.13
CA ALA A 88 -2.69 14.60 -22.51
C ALA A 88 -1.86 15.86 -22.83
N GLY A 89 -1.36 16.56 -21.80
CA GLY A 89 -0.66 17.82 -21.93
C GLY A 89 -1.57 18.97 -22.35
N PRO A 90 -1.09 20.22 -22.33
CA PRO A 90 -1.82 21.33 -22.93
C PRO A 90 -2.02 20.99 -24.42
N ALA A 91 -3.28 21.04 -24.87
CA ALA A 91 -3.59 20.90 -26.28
C ALA A 91 -2.67 21.84 -27.07
N PRO A 92 -2.00 21.37 -28.14
CA PRO A 92 -1.07 22.20 -28.88
C PRO A 92 -1.80 23.47 -29.27
N ALA A 93 -1.37 24.61 -28.72
CA ALA A 93 -2.03 25.88 -28.99
C ALA A 93 -2.14 26.01 -30.51
N THR A 94 -3.37 26.08 -31.02
CA THR A 94 -3.60 26.32 -32.44
C THR A 94 -2.76 27.55 -32.80
N PRO A 95 -1.86 27.46 -33.79
CA PRO A 95 -0.93 28.54 -34.08
C PRO A 95 -1.74 29.78 -34.49
N SER A 96 -1.96 30.68 -33.54
CA SER A 96 -2.53 31.99 -33.81
C SER A 96 -1.52 32.77 -34.64
N ALA A 97 -2.00 33.36 -35.74
CA ALA A 97 -1.20 34.00 -36.78
C ALA A 97 -0.54 35.34 -36.36
N GLN A 98 0.02 35.43 -35.16
CA GLN A 98 0.82 36.59 -34.72
C GLN A 98 2.21 36.15 -34.20
N PRO A 99 3.15 35.85 -35.10
CA PRO A 99 4.46 35.29 -34.77
C PRO A 99 5.50 36.27 -34.17
N GLU A 100 5.15 37.53 -33.83
CA GLU A 100 6.19 38.55 -33.63
C GLU A 100 6.22 39.30 -32.28
N ARG A 101 5.35 39.03 -31.31
CA ARG A 101 5.34 39.81 -30.04
C ARG A 101 5.63 39.09 -28.72
N ASP A 102 5.65 37.77 -28.67
CA ASP A 102 5.67 37.05 -27.38
C ASP A 102 6.97 36.25 -27.10
N ALA A 103 8.07 36.56 -27.79
CA ALA A 103 9.32 35.79 -27.71
C ALA A 103 10.13 35.95 -26.40
N GLU A 104 9.75 36.80 -25.45
CA GLU A 104 10.55 37.07 -24.23
C GLU A 104 9.94 36.60 -22.90
N ALA A 105 8.69 36.13 -22.88
CA ALA A 105 8.14 35.51 -21.67
C ALA A 105 8.50 34.01 -21.67
N GLY A 106 9.72 33.70 -21.25
CA GLY A 106 10.18 32.33 -20.99
C GLY A 106 9.37 31.67 -19.89
N ALA A 107 8.15 31.26 -20.20
CA ALA A 107 7.38 30.33 -19.38
C ALA A 107 8.10 28.98 -19.47
N GLU A 108 8.96 28.74 -18.49
CA GLU A 108 9.51 27.43 -18.20
C GLU A 108 8.31 26.49 -18.02
N THR A 109 7.96 25.78 -19.09
CA THR A 109 6.85 24.84 -19.10
C THR A 109 7.25 23.77 -18.12
N ALA A 110 6.59 23.76 -16.95
CA ALA A 110 6.79 22.76 -15.92
C ALA A 110 6.61 21.39 -16.59
N HIS A 111 7.74 20.72 -16.86
CA HIS A 111 7.75 19.47 -17.56
C HIS A 111 7.13 18.44 -16.62
N TRP A 112 5.91 18.02 -16.94
CA TRP A 112 5.23 17.03 -16.15
C TRP A 112 5.98 15.70 -16.23
N PRO A 113 6.13 15.01 -15.09
CA PRO A 113 6.69 13.67 -15.04
C PRO A 113 5.66 12.69 -15.65
N ALA A 114 5.75 12.48 -16.97
CA ALA A 114 4.78 11.69 -17.73
C ALA A 114 4.68 10.23 -17.24
N ASP A 115 5.80 9.67 -16.79
CA ASP A 115 5.87 8.30 -16.27
C ASP A 115 5.11 8.19 -14.93
N GLU A 116 5.30 9.14 -14.02
CA GLU A 116 4.63 9.18 -12.72
C GLU A 116 3.13 9.43 -12.85
N LEU A 117 2.71 10.29 -13.78
CA LEU A 117 1.30 10.48 -14.11
C LEU A 117 0.66 9.22 -14.70
N ALA A 118 1.37 8.53 -15.61
CA ALA A 118 0.89 7.29 -16.19
C ALA A 118 0.71 6.21 -15.12
N ALA A 119 1.66 6.09 -14.18
CA ALA A 119 1.57 5.17 -13.04
C ALA A 119 0.39 5.52 -12.13
N ALA A 120 0.20 6.80 -11.77
CA ALA A 120 -0.94 7.24 -10.97
C ALA A 120 -2.27 6.93 -11.66
N ARG A 121 -2.35 7.12 -12.99
CA ARG A 121 -3.54 6.80 -13.78
C ARG A 121 -3.85 5.30 -13.78
N GLU A 122 -2.83 4.45 -13.91
CA GLU A 122 -2.99 2.99 -13.87
C GLU A 122 -3.51 2.53 -12.50
N VAL A 123 -2.94 3.06 -11.43
CA VAL A 123 -3.37 2.80 -10.04
C VAL A 123 -4.83 3.22 -9.83
N LEU A 124 -5.19 4.45 -10.24
CA LEU A 124 -6.56 4.96 -10.13
C LEU A 124 -7.56 4.11 -10.93
N ALA A 125 -7.22 3.73 -12.16
CA ALA A 125 -8.07 2.89 -12.99
C ALA A 125 -8.33 1.53 -12.34
N ALA A 126 -7.28 0.86 -11.85
CA ALA A 126 -7.39 -0.41 -11.14
C ALA A 126 -8.28 -0.30 -9.89
N HIS A 127 -8.21 0.81 -9.15
CA HIS A 127 -9.04 1.02 -7.96
C HIS A 127 -10.50 1.33 -8.30
N VAL A 128 -10.77 2.10 -9.37
CA VAL A 128 -12.14 2.32 -9.85
C VAL A 128 -12.79 0.99 -10.25
N ASP A 129 -12.06 0.13 -10.95
CA ASP A 129 -12.53 -1.20 -11.34
C ASP A 129 -12.80 -2.08 -10.11
N LEU A 130 -11.91 -2.05 -9.11
CA LEU A 130 -12.07 -2.79 -7.86
C LEU A 130 -13.31 -2.37 -7.07
N LEU A 131 -13.63 -1.07 -7.06
CA LEU A 131 -14.81 -0.50 -6.40
C LEU A 131 -16.08 -0.54 -7.28
N THR A 132 -16.00 -1.14 -8.46
CA THR A 132 -17.14 -1.33 -9.37
C THR A 132 -17.45 -2.81 -9.53
N PRO A 133 -18.15 -3.44 -8.57
CA PRO A 133 -18.57 -4.84 -8.71
C PRO A 133 -19.42 -5.01 -9.97
N GLY A 134 -19.00 -5.90 -10.88
CA GLY A 134 -19.78 -6.32 -12.05
C GLY A 134 -19.57 -5.54 -13.35
N ALA A 135 -18.62 -4.59 -13.42
CA ALA A 135 -18.26 -3.95 -14.71
C ALA A 135 -17.23 -4.75 -15.52
N SER A 136 -16.53 -5.71 -14.91
CA SER A 136 -15.70 -6.64 -15.67
C SER A 136 -16.60 -7.49 -16.56
N PRO A 137 -16.43 -7.49 -17.90
CA PRO A 137 -17.19 -8.35 -18.77
C PRO A 137 -16.92 -9.78 -18.33
N VAL A 138 -17.96 -10.47 -17.84
CA VAL A 138 -17.91 -11.93 -17.71
C VAL A 138 -17.54 -12.41 -19.11
N PRO A 139 -16.38 -13.06 -19.33
CA PRO A 139 -16.10 -13.64 -20.62
C PRO A 139 -17.28 -14.58 -20.90
N GLU A 140 -18.07 -14.26 -21.93
CA GLU A 140 -19.16 -15.12 -22.35
C GLU A 140 -18.58 -16.52 -22.47
N PRO A 141 -19.19 -17.54 -21.82
CA PRO A 141 -18.73 -18.90 -21.99
C PRO A 141 -18.78 -19.18 -23.49
N THR A 142 -17.61 -19.26 -24.12
CA THR A 142 -17.49 -19.71 -25.49
C THR A 142 -18.17 -21.06 -25.52
N SER A 143 -19.31 -21.11 -26.21
CA SER A 143 -20.13 -22.30 -26.35
C SER A 143 -19.38 -23.32 -27.21
N GLY A 144 -18.39 -23.97 -26.59
CA GLY A 144 -17.71 -25.15 -27.09
C GLY A 144 -18.57 -26.37 -26.79
N ALA A 145 -19.34 -26.76 -27.80
CA ALA A 145 -20.02 -28.04 -28.02
C ALA A 145 -19.92 -29.10 -26.89
N SER A 146 -21.09 -29.43 -26.32
CA SER A 146 -21.35 -30.77 -25.78
C SER A 146 -22.32 -31.52 -26.70
N PRO A 147 -22.13 -32.84 -26.93
CA PRO A 147 -22.98 -33.62 -27.80
C PRO A 147 -24.29 -34.04 -27.14
N SER A 148 -25.26 -34.23 -28.02
CA SER A 148 -26.67 -34.57 -27.85
C SER A 148 -27.04 -35.65 -26.82
N GLY A 149 -28.19 -35.44 -26.16
CA GLY A 149 -28.95 -36.54 -25.56
C GLY A 149 -30.15 -36.11 -24.70
N GLY A 150 -31.36 -36.07 -25.28
CA GLY A 150 -32.62 -36.32 -24.57
C GLY A 150 -33.47 -35.12 -24.12
N LEU A 151 -34.58 -34.90 -24.83
CA LEU A 151 -35.80 -34.19 -24.40
C LEU A 151 -36.81 -35.21 -23.78
N PRO A 152 -37.95 -34.84 -23.13
CA PRO A 152 -38.67 -33.56 -23.25
C PRO A 152 -39.37 -32.97 -21.98
N SER A 153 -39.87 -31.75 -22.20
CA SER A 153 -41.12 -31.16 -21.67
C SER A 153 -41.20 -30.62 -20.23
N GLY A 154 -41.45 -29.31 -20.13
CA GLY A 154 -42.19 -28.73 -19.00
C GLY A 154 -42.07 -27.22 -18.83
N ALA A 155 -43.17 -26.52 -19.14
CA ALA A 155 -43.55 -25.16 -18.67
C ALA A 155 -42.81 -23.92 -19.21
N ALA A 156 -43.57 -23.15 -20.01
CA ALA A 156 -43.26 -21.79 -20.41
C ALA A 156 -43.44 -20.79 -19.24
N PRO A 157 -42.58 -19.78 -19.08
CA PRO A 157 -42.85 -18.66 -18.19
C PRO A 157 -43.82 -17.64 -18.85
N PRO A 158 -44.66 -16.95 -18.06
CA PRO A 158 -45.62 -15.98 -18.59
C PRO A 158 -44.94 -14.69 -19.07
N SER A 159 -45.50 -14.12 -20.14
CA SER A 159 -45.13 -12.82 -20.72
C SER A 159 -45.24 -11.66 -19.71
N PRO A 160 -44.30 -10.69 -19.71
CA PRO A 160 -44.45 -9.45 -18.97
C PRO A 160 -45.49 -8.53 -19.63
N ALA A 161 -46.33 -7.90 -18.79
CA ALA A 161 -47.34 -6.93 -19.18
C ALA A 161 -46.72 -5.59 -19.64
N PRO A 162 -47.40 -4.83 -20.51
CA PRO A 162 -46.93 -3.51 -20.93
C PRO A 162 -47.07 -2.45 -19.82
N PRO A 163 -46.19 -1.41 -19.78
CA PRO A 163 -46.32 -0.33 -18.82
C PRO A 163 -47.50 0.60 -19.14
N SER A 164 -48.24 0.99 -18.09
CA SER A 164 -49.28 2.02 -18.13
C SER A 164 -48.68 3.44 -18.29
N PRO A 165 -49.45 4.38 -18.90
CA PRO A 165 -48.96 5.69 -19.31
C PRO A 165 -48.81 6.70 -18.16
N ALA A 166 -47.89 7.65 -18.37
CA ALA A 166 -47.57 8.77 -17.49
C ALA A 166 -48.74 9.77 -17.32
N PRO A 167 -48.88 10.41 -16.14
CA PRO A 167 -49.72 11.59 -15.98
C PRO A 167 -49.04 12.87 -16.52
N PRO A 168 -49.81 13.85 -17.04
CA PRO A 168 -49.27 15.09 -17.59
C PRO A 168 -49.11 16.21 -16.54
N ASN A 169 -48.22 17.14 -16.85
CA ASN A 169 -48.10 18.51 -16.32
C ASN A 169 -47.70 18.71 -14.85
N ALA A 170 -46.44 19.11 -14.65
CA ALA A 170 -46.05 20.04 -13.61
C ALA A 170 -45.24 21.20 -14.24
N ALA A 171 -45.58 22.41 -13.83
CA ALA A 171 -45.12 23.70 -14.36
C ALA A 171 -43.62 23.97 -14.13
N PRO A 172 -42.99 24.88 -14.91
CA PRO A 172 -41.58 25.26 -14.73
C PRO A 172 -41.41 26.16 -13.50
N PRO A 173 -40.40 25.91 -12.62
CA PRO A 173 -39.96 26.90 -11.66
C PRO A 173 -39.03 27.94 -12.32
N GLU A 174 -39.15 29.15 -11.79
CA GLU A 174 -38.56 30.40 -12.25
C GLU A 174 -37.03 30.42 -12.18
N ALA A 175 -36.44 31.24 -13.05
CA ALA A 175 -35.01 31.46 -13.18
C ALA A 175 -34.38 31.96 -11.88
N SER A 176 -33.47 31.16 -11.31
CA SER A 176 -32.60 31.57 -10.22
C SER A 176 -31.34 32.23 -10.80
N GLU A 177 -31.12 33.50 -10.45
CA GLU A 177 -29.94 34.28 -10.79
C GLU A 177 -28.64 33.56 -10.38
N ALA A 178 -27.74 33.39 -11.35
CA ALA A 178 -26.40 32.90 -11.13
C ALA A 178 -25.55 33.99 -10.45
N PRO A 179 -24.83 33.70 -9.35
CA PRO A 179 -23.84 34.64 -8.83
C PRO A 179 -22.65 34.72 -9.80
N ALA A 180 -22.20 35.96 -10.01
CA ALA A 180 -21.09 36.32 -10.89
C ALA A 180 -19.83 35.52 -10.57
N ALA A 181 -19.27 34.88 -11.60
CA ALA A 181 -17.96 34.27 -11.55
C ALA A 181 -16.90 35.34 -11.28
N GLU A 182 -16.30 35.30 -10.08
CA GLU A 182 -15.06 36.02 -9.82
C GLU A 182 -13.95 35.38 -10.65
N THR A 183 -13.46 36.12 -11.64
CA THR A 183 -12.30 35.76 -12.46
C THR A 183 -11.05 35.72 -11.58
N PRO A 184 -10.41 34.56 -11.37
CA PRO A 184 -9.17 34.48 -10.59
C PRO A 184 -8.06 35.20 -11.37
N GLY A 185 -7.33 36.09 -10.68
CA GLY A 185 -6.24 36.87 -11.27
C GLY A 185 -5.08 36.00 -11.81
N PRO A 186 -4.34 36.47 -12.83
CA PRO A 186 -3.27 35.71 -13.45
C PRO A 186 -1.99 35.86 -12.63
N GLY A 187 -1.62 34.85 -11.85
CA GLY A 187 -0.42 34.98 -11.01
C GLY A 187 0.12 33.75 -10.28
N THR A 188 -0.15 32.51 -10.72
CA THR A 188 0.45 31.29 -10.11
C THR A 188 0.40 30.02 -11.00
N GLY A 189 -0.02 30.14 -12.26
CA GLY A 189 -0.75 29.08 -12.99
C GLY A 189 0.00 27.87 -13.54
N ALA A 190 1.32 27.74 -13.45
CA ALA A 190 2.04 26.60 -14.07
C ALA A 190 2.61 25.57 -13.09
N HIS A 191 3.05 25.99 -11.90
CA HIS A 191 3.61 25.08 -10.88
C HIS A 191 2.57 24.57 -9.87
N ALA A 192 1.35 25.13 -9.86
CA ALA A 192 0.29 24.74 -8.95
C ALA A 192 -0.35 23.38 -9.31
N ALA A 193 -0.27 22.94 -10.57
CA ALA A 193 -1.04 21.79 -11.03
C ALA A 193 -0.55 20.42 -10.50
N PRO A 194 0.78 20.09 -10.49
CA PRO A 194 1.26 18.83 -9.92
C PRO A 194 1.09 18.75 -8.41
N ALA A 195 1.34 19.87 -7.70
CA ALA A 195 1.18 19.93 -6.26
C ALA A 195 -0.30 19.78 -5.85
N ALA A 196 -1.23 20.45 -6.55
CA ALA A 196 -2.66 20.33 -6.29
C ALA A 196 -3.18 18.91 -6.61
N PHE A 197 -2.73 18.29 -7.70
CA PHE A 197 -3.09 16.91 -8.00
C PHE A 197 -2.55 15.94 -6.95
N ALA A 198 -1.28 16.08 -6.55
CA ALA A 198 -0.69 15.25 -5.50
C ALA A 198 -1.41 15.43 -4.15
N GLU A 199 -1.82 16.65 -3.81
CA GLU A 199 -2.61 16.94 -2.62
C GLU A 199 -3.98 16.26 -2.68
N ARG A 200 -4.73 16.38 -3.79
CA ARG A 200 -6.02 15.69 -3.98
C ARG A 200 -5.87 14.17 -3.93
N LEU A 201 -4.80 13.62 -4.51
CA LEU A 201 -4.51 12.19 -4.48
C LEU A 201 -4.20 11.72 -3.05
N ALA A 202 -3.45 12.51 -2.27
CA ALA A 202 -3.21 12.24 -0.85
C ALA A 202 -4.49 12.34 0.01
N GLN A 203 -5.37 13.30 -0.27
CA GLN A 203 -6.67 13.40 0.40
C GLN A 203 -7.54 12.17 0.11
N SER A 204 -7.61 11.74 -1.15
CA SER A 204 -8.31 10.50 -1.55
C SER A 204 -7.73 9.29 -0.84
N ALA A 205 -6.39 9.17 -0.81
CA ALA A 205 -5.71 8.10 -0.09
C ALA A 205 -6.12 8.07 1.39
N ASN A 206 -6.14 9.22 2.06
CA ASN A 206 -6.56 9.33 3.47
C ASN A 206 -8.02 8.93 3.68
N SER A 207 -8.92 9.28 2.77
CA SER A 207 -10.32 8.85 2.81
C SER A 207 -10.45 7.33 2.69
N LEU A 208 -9.70 6.70 1.77
CA LEU A 208 -9.67 5.24 1.62
C LEU A 208 -9.10 4.53 2.85
N LEU A 209 -7.98 5.02 3.38
CA LEU A 209 -7.35 4.48 4.58
C LEU A 209 -8.28 4.56 5.79
N THR A 210 -8.96 5.68 5.98
CA THR A 210 -9.94 5.84 7.06
C THR A 210 -11.13 4.90 6.87
N ALA A 211 -11.71 4.85 5.66
CA ALA A 211 -12.82 3.96 5.35
C ALA A 211 -12.46 2.47 5.54
N SER A 212 -11.19 2.10 5.34
CA SER A 212 -10.72 0.72 5.53
C SER A 212 -10.84 0.25 6.98
N LEU A 213 -10.82 1.16 7.96
CA LEU A 213 -10.87 0.81 9.39
C LEU A 213 -12.25 0.29 9.79
N ASP A 214 -13.31 0.85 9.21
CA ASP A 214 -14.70 0.50 9.51
C ASP A 214 -15.30 -0.53 8.53
N ALA A 215 -14.61 -0.80 7.42
CA ALA A 215 -15.06 -1.73 6.40
C ALA A 215 -15.03 -3.20 6.87
N PRO A 216 -15.88 -4.07 6.28
CA PRO A 216 -15.78 -5.52 6.46
C PRO A 216 -14.47 -6.06 5.87
N GLU A 217 -14.01 -7.21 6.35
CA GLU A 217 -12.66 -7.76 6.13
C GLU A 217 -12.13 -7.65 4.69
N GLN A 218 -12.87 -8.17 3.70
CA GLN A 218 -12.42 -8.17 2.30
C GLN A 218 -12.35 -6.75 1.73
N LEU A 219 -13.35 -5.91 2.03
CA LEU A 219 -13.36 -4.52 1.58
C LEU A 219 -12.28 -3.69 2.28
N SER A 220 -12.02 -3.96 3.57
CA SER A 220 -10.94 -3.34 4.34
C SER A 220 -9.58 -3.58 3.68
N ARG A 221 -9.27 -4.83 3.27
CA ARG A 221 -8.03 -5.14 2.53
C ARG A 221 -7.91 -4.34 1.23
N SER A 222 -8.98 -4.33 0.43
CA SER A 222 -9.03 -3.59 -0.84
C SER A 222 -8.82 -2.09 -0.65
N LEU A 223 -9.54 -1.47 0.28
CA LEU A 223 -9.45 -0.04 0.59
C LEU A 223 -8.08 0.32 1.17
N LEU A 224 -7.53 -0.52 2.05
CA LEU A 224 -6.22 -0.31 2.66
C LEU A 224 -5.09 -0.39 1.60
N SER A 225 -5.15 -1.37 0.69
CA SER A 225 -4.21 -1.45 -0.44
C SER A 225 -4.32 -0.23 -1.34
N ALA A 226 -5.54 0.13 -1.73
CA ALA A 226 -5.79 1.25 -2.61
C ALA A 226 -5.32 2.59 -2.01
N GLY A 227 -5.65 2.84 -0.74
CA GLY A 227 -5.21 4.02 -0.02
C GLY A 227 -3.69 4.09 0.13
N THR A 228 -3.03 2.95 0.42
CA THR A 228 -1.56 2.90 0.53
C THR A 228 -0.89 3.22 -0.82
N GLU A 229 -1.36 2.62 -1.91
CA GLU A 229 -0.83 2.85 -3.25
C GLU A 229 -1.04 4.30 -3.72
N GLN A 230 -2.22 4.87 -3.47
CA GLN A 230 -2.50 6.28 -3.79
C GLN A 230 -1.63 7.25 -2.99
N ALA A 231 -1.42 6.99 -1.71
CA ALA A 231 -0.54 7.81 -0.89
C ALA A 231 0.92 7.77 -1.39
N LEU A 232 1.41 6.60 -1.81
CA LEU A 232 2.74 6.48 -2.42
C LEU A 232 2.82 7.22 -3.76
N ALA A 233 1.83 7.05 -4.64
CA ALA A 233 1.74 7.76 -5.90
C ALA A 233 1.69 9.30 -5.70
N ALA A 234 0.93 9.78 -4.72
CA ALA A 234 0.90 11.20 -4.36
C ALA A 234 2.27 11.73 -3.96
N ARG A 235 3.03 10.97 -3.16
CA ARG A 235 4.40 11.34 -2.77
C ARG A 235 5.34 11.33 -3.96
N GLU A 236 5.21 10.40 -4.89
CA GLU A 236 6.02 10.36 -6.11
C GLU A 236 5.75 11.56 -7.00
N VAL A 237 4.48 11.88 -7.26
CA VAL A 237 4.09 13.05 -8.05
C VAL A 237 4.56 14.35 -7.36
N ALA A 238 4.35 14.49 -6.06
CA ALA A 238 4.83 15.66 -5.31
C ALA A 238 6.34 15.80 -5.38
N ARG A 239 7.08 14.70 -5.22
CA ARG A 239 8.55 14.68 -5.31
C ARG A 239 9.03 15.08 -6.70
N ALA A 240 8.36 14.63 -7.75
CA ALA A 240 8.71 14.95 -9.12
C ALA A 240 8.36 16.41 -9.49
N GLY A 241 7.26 16.96 -8.95
CA GLY A 241 6.83 18.33 -9.22
C GLY A 241 7.49 19.42 -8.37
N GLY A 242 7.91 19.12 -7.13
CA GLY A 242 8.42 20.14 -6.20
C GLY A 242 9.42 19.62 -5.15
N GLY A 243 9.95 18.41 -5.33
CA GLY A 243 10.95 17.82 -4.44
C GLY A 243 10.39 17.50 -3.04
N GLN A 244 11.30 17.43 -2.05
CA GLN A 244 10.94 17.03 -0.68
C GLN A 244 10.05 18.06 0.05
N ALA A 245 10.14 19.34 -0.32
CA ALA A 245 9.26 20.36 0.26
C ALA A 245 7.79 20.11 -0.10
N ALA A 246 7.52 19.72 -1.35
CA ALA A 246 6.18 19.34 -1.79
C ALA A 246 5.70 18.06 -1.10
N VAL A 247 6.57 17.05 -0.94
CA VAL A 247 6.22 15.82 -0.18
C VAL A 247 5.85 16.14 1.27
N LYS A 248 6.56 17.08 1.91
CA LYS A 248 6.27 17.51 3.28
C LYS A 248 4.98 18.32 3.40
N ALA A 249 4.56 18.97 2.32
CA ALA A 249 3.32 19.73 2.27
C ALA A 249 2.08 18.85 2.04
N LEU A 250 2.26 17.56 1.72
CA LEU A 250 1.14 16.65 1.56
C LEU A 250 0.40 16.47 2.90
N PRO A 251 -0.93 16.31 2.87
CA PRO A 251 -1.71 15.94 4.04
C PRO A 251 -1.10 14.74 4.75
N GLU A 252 -0.96 14.84 6.08
CA GLU A 252 -0.48 13.73 6.88
C GLU A 252 -1.48 12.57 6.81
N VAL A 253 -0.95 11.34 6.81
CA VAL A 253 -1.77 10.14 6.81
C VAL A 253 -2.33 9.94 8.22
N PRO A 254 -3.65 9.71 8.40
CA PRO A 254 -4.28 9.62 9.71
C PRO A 254 -3.95 8.32 10.48
N LEU A 255 -2.84 7.67 10.13
CA LEU A 255 -2.39 6.40 10.69
C LEU A 255 -1.06 6.60 11.40
N ASP A 256 -1.11 6.89 12.70
CA ASP A 256 0.06 6.86 13.58
C ASP A 256 0.17 5.47 14.22
N ALA A 257 1.21 4.71 13.83
CA ALA A 257 1.40 3.36 14.34
C ALA A 257 1.63 3.34 15.86
N GLY A 258 2.38 4.30 16.40
CA GLY A 258 2.65 4.40 17.84
C GLY A 258 1.38 4.68 18.63
N ALA A 259 0.59 5.67 18.19
CA ALA A 259 -0.69 6.00 18.81
C ALA A 259 -1.71 4.87 18.68
N ALA A 260 -1.78 4.20 17.53
CA ALA A 260 -2.68 3.09 17.29
C ALA A 260 -2.33 1.86 18.16
N TRP A 261 -1.04 1.54 18.28
CA TRP A 261 -0.58 0.49 19.20
C TRP A 261 -0.87 0.85 20.66
N LEU A 262 -0.65 2.10 21.06
CA LEU A 262 -0.94 2.57 22.42
C LEU A 262 -2.45 2.47 22.73
N ALA A 263 -3.31 2.87 21.79
CA ALA A 263 -4.76 2.75 21.92
C ALA A 263 -5.17 1.28 22.08
N PHE A 264 -4.66 0.40 21.22
CA PHE A 264 -4.90 -1.04 21.29
C PHE A 264 -4.42 -1.65 22.62
N GLU A 265 -3.21 -1.28 23.08
CA GLU A 265 -2.65 -1.75 24.35
C GLU A 265 -3.44 -1.23 25.56
N THR A 266 -3.96 -0.02 25.49
CA THR A 266 -4.78 0.56 26.56
C THR A 266 -6.13 -0.16 26.68
N GLU A 267 -6.79 -0.44 25.55
CA GLU A 267 -8.07 -1.15 25.52
C GLU A 267 -7.94 -2.61 25.98
N ASN A 268 -6.85 -3.28 25.63
CA ASN A 268 -6.64 -4.70 25.95
C ASN A 268 -5.83 -4.93 27.24
N GLY A 269 -5.12 -3.91 27.73
CA GLY A 269 -4.29 -3.94 28.93
C GLY A 269 -5.05 -3.74 30.24
N ALA A 270 -6.29 -3.24 30.18
CA ALA A 270 -7.13 -2.99 31.36
C ALA A 270 -7.55 -4.26 32.14
N GLY A 271 -7.08 -5.46 31.75
CA GLY A 271 -7.42 -6.74 32.38
C GLY A 271 -6.25 -7.62 32.87
N SER A 272 -4.98 -7.23 32.71
CA SER A 272 -3.86 -8.08 33.16
C SER A 272 -3.26 -7.59 34.48
N GLY A 273 -3.66 -8.28 35.55
CA GLY A 273 -3.10 -8.13 36.88
C GLY A 273 -1.59 -8.37 36.93
N SER A 274 -0.97 -7.64 37.85
CA SER A 274 0.40 -7.77 38.32
C SER A 274 0.82 -9.25 38.46
N GLY A 275 1.70 -9.71 37.59
CA GLY A 275 2.27 -11.06 37.57
C GLY A 275 3.78 -10.99 37.41
N SER A 276 4.46 -11.02 38.55
CA SER A 276 5.87 -11.30 38.87
C SER A 276 6.92 -11.40 37.74
N GLY A 277 8.06 -10.74 37.99
CA GLY A 277 9.16 -10.52 37.05
C GLY A 277 9.94 -11.75 36.55
N PRO A 278 10.96 -11.52 35.69
CA PRO A 278 11.60 -12.58 34.93
C PRO A 278 12.47 -13.49 35.83
N ALA A 279 12.18 -14.79 35.80
CA ALA A 279 13.08 -15.82 36.30
C ALA A 279 14.22 -16.06 35.30
N PRO A 280 15.47 -16.27 35.75
CA PRO A 280 16.62 -16.42 34.86
C PRO A 280 16.62 -17.77 34.14
N ALA A 281 17.18 -17.77 32.92
CA ALA A 281 17.29 -18.93 32.04
C ALA A 281 18.14 -20.07 32.66
N PRO A 282 17.76 -21.35 32.52
CA PRO A 282 18.66 -22.45 32.82
C PRO A 282 19.64 -22.63 31.65
N ALA A 283 20.94 -22.58 31.97
CA ALA A 283 21.99 -23.08 31.10
C ALA A 283 21.92 -24.61 31.06
N GLY A 284 21.55 -25.16 29.90
CA GLY A 284 21.50 -26.61 29.65
C GLY A 284 22.33 -26.97 28.44
N SER A 285 23.47 -27.61 28.68
CA SER A 285 24.32 -28.26 27.68
C SER A 285 23.73 -29.62 27.31
N VAL A 286 23.46 -29.89 26.03
CA VAL A 286 23.31 -31.27 25.51
C VAL A 286 23.85 -31.37 24.07
N SER A 287 24.70 -32.38 23.86
CA SER A 287 25.33 -32.83 22.60
C SER A 287 24.35 -33.62 21.70
N PRO A 288 24.70 -33.94 20.43
CA PRO A 288 23.73 -34.27 19.38
C PRO A 288 23.34 -35.75 19.41
N HIS A 289 22.05 -36.04 19.22
CA HIS A 289 21.57 -37.37 18.85
C HIS A 289 20.63 -37.25 17.63
N GLU A 290 20.90 -38.06 16.61
CA GLU A 290 20.07 -38.28 15.41
C GLU A 290 18.62 -38.64 15.77
N PRO A 291 17.62 -38.26 14.94
CA PRO A 291 16.27 -38.76 15.11
C PRO A 291 16.10 -40.12 14.42
N ALA A 292 15.87 -41.15 15.22
CA ALA A 292 15.26 -42.40 14.77
C ALA A 292 13.74 -42.21 14.64
N ALA A 293 13.18 -42.72 13.54
CA ALA A 293 11.75 -42.76 13.26
C ALA A 293 11.02 -43.76 14.18
N SER A 294 9.87 -43.38 14.75
CA SER A 294 8.72 -44.27 14.94
C SER A 294 7.45 -43.53 15.34
N GLY A 295 6.33 -44.08 14.88
CA GLY A 295 5.00 -43.49 14.82
C GLY A 295 4.33 -43.15 16.15
N GLY A 296 3.27 -42.34 16.03
CA GLY A 296 2.33 -42.11 17.12
C GLY A 296 1.35 -40.98 16.85
N THR A 297 0.09 -41.34 16.64
CA THR A 297 -1.13 -40.53 16.78
C THR A 297 -1.43 -39.45 15.74
N ALA A 298 -2.53 -39.67 15.01
CA ALA A 298 -3.19 -38.65 14.19
C ALA A 298 -3.65 -37.48 15.08
N PRO A 299 -3.43 -36.22 14.68
CA PRO A 299 -3.87 -35.07 15.45
C PRO A 299 -5.40 -34.96 15.45
N SER A 300 -5.98 -34.73 16.63
CA SER A 300 -7.40 -34.40 16.80
C SER A 300 -7.79 -33.18 15.94
N PRO A 301 -8.97 -33.14 15.29
CA PRO A 301 -9.33 -32.10 14.33
C PRO A 301 -9.66 -30.71 14.91
N GLY A 302 -9.39 -30.45 16.20
CA GLY A 302 -9.87 -29.26 16.91
C GLY A 302 -8.88 -28.10 17.03
N THR A 303 -7.57 -28.35 16.93
CA THR A 303 -6.51 -27.34 17.13
C THR A 303 -5.98 -26.72 15.84
N GLY A 304 -6.32 -27.29 14.67
CA GLY A 304 -5.85 -26.77 13.38
C GLY A 304 -6.56 -25.49 12.92
N SER A 305 -7.81 -25.25 13.36
CA SER A 305 -8.63 -24.14 12.87
C SER A 305 -8.29 -22.79 13.51
N THR A 306 -7.85 -22.78 14.77
CA THR A 306 -7.50 -21.53 15.49
C THR A 306 -6.24 -20.88 14.94
N CYS A 307 -5.22 -21.67 14.58
CA CYS A 307 -4.02 -21.13 13.94
C CYS A 307 -4.23 -20.72 12.48
N GLN A 308 -5.25 -21.26 11.80
CA GLN A 308 -5.55 -20.85 10.43
C GLN A 308 -6.07 -19.40 10.37
N ALA A 309 -6.92 -18.99 11.33
CA ALA A 309 -7.38 -17.61 11.46
C ALA A 309 -6.23 -16.65 11.82
N GLN A 310 -5.20 -17.13 12.52
CA GLN A 310 -4.02 -16.35 12.94
C GLN A 310 -2.86 -16.42 11.93
N ALA A 311 -3.03 -17.12 10.81
CA ALA A 311 -1.95 -17.37 9.85
C ALA A 311 -1.39 -16.08 9.24
N ALA A 312 -2.24 -15.08 8.96
CA ALA A 312 -1.80 -13.80 8.42
C ALA A 312 -0.88 -13.05 9.42
N LEU A 313 -1.27 -13.05 10.70
CA LEU A 313 -0.49 -12.42 11.77
C LEU A 313 0.82 -13.17 12.04
N ALA A 314 0.79 -14.51 12.00
CA ALA A 314 1.99 -15.34 12.12
C ALA A 314 2.96 -15.11 10.94
N GLY A 315 2.42 -14.98 9.72
CA GLY A 315 3.19 -14.63 8.52
C GLY A 315 3.87 -13.26 8.65
N ALA A 316 3.13 -12.23 9.07
CA ALA A 316 3.68 -10.90 9.32
C ALA A 316 4.74 -10.92 10.45
N THR A 317 4.53 -11.72 11.50
CA THR A 317 5.49 -11.89 12.60
C THR A 317 6.82 -12.47 12.10
N ASP A 318 6.78 -13.57 11.34
CA ASP A 318 7.98 -14.19 10.78
C ASP A 318 8.69 -13.26 9.77
N ALA A 319 7.91 -12.55 8.94
CA ALA A 319 8.46 -11.55 8.01
C ALA A 319 9.16 -10.40 8.74
N ALA A 320 8.59 -9.88 9.83
CA ALA A 320 9.22 -8.83 10.63
C ALA A 320 10.57 -9.28 11.21
N PHE A 321 10.66 -10.49 11.78
CA PHE A 321 11.93 -11.03 12.29
C PHE A 321 12.95 -11.31 11.17
N ARG A 322 12.51 -11.83 10.02
CA ARG A 322 13.39 -11.97 8.84
C ARG A 322 13.97 -10.65 8.39
N LEU A 323 13.14 -9.62 8.41
CA LEU A 323 13.51 -8.28 7.97
C LEU A 323 14.45 -7.60 8.96
N ALA A 324 14.20 -7.77 10.26
CA ALA A 324 15.14 -7.37 11.31
C ALA A 324 16.52 -8.00 11.08
N TYR A 325 16.57 -9.32 10.86
CA TYR A 325 17.82 -10.01 10.54
C TYR A 325 18.49 -9.47 9.26
N ALA A 326 17.71 -9.22 8.20
CA ALA A 326 18.25 -8.64 6.96
C ALA A 326 18.87 -7.26 7.22
N TYR A 327 18.20 -6.39 7.97
CA TYR A 327 18.70 -5.08 8.33
C TYR A 327 19.94 -5.14 9.23
N GLN A 328 20.03 -6.08 10.18
CA GLN A 328 21.25 -6.31 10.97
C GLN A 328 22.45 -6.67 10.06
N VAL A 329 22.23 -7.56 9.08
CA VAL A 329 23.28 -7.92 8.12
C VAL A 329 23.62 -6.74 7.19
N ALA A 330 22.63 -5.90 6.84
CA ALA A 330 22.86 -4.69 6.06
C ALA A 330 23.67 -3.65 6.83
N GLY A 331 23.35 -3.41 8.11
CA GLY A 331 24.09 -2.52 9.01
C GLY A 331 25.53 -2.95 9.18
N ALA A 332 25.76 -4.25 9.40
CA ALA A 332 27.11 -4.81 9.52
C ALA A 332 27.96 -4.70 8.23
N ARG A 333 27.32 -4.56 7.06
CA ARG A 333 27.98 -4.46 5.74
C ARG A 333 28.07 -3.04 5.19
N SER A 334 27.39 -2.10 5.82
CA SER A 334 27.33 -0.70 5.39
C SER A 334 28.30 0.17 6.22
N ARG A 335 28.38 1.47 5.92
CA ARG A 335 29.20 2.44 6.67
C ARG A 335 28.47 3.77 6.80
N GLY A 336 28.80 4.53 7.85
CA GLY A 336 28.20 5.84 8.13
C GLY A 336 26.69 5.75 8.34
N ASP A 337 25.98 6.78 7.90
CA ASP A 337 24.52 6.94 8.09
C ASP A 337 23.72 5.75 7.55
N ALA A 338 24.18 5.09 6.48
CA ALA A 338 23.51 3.91 5.94
C ALA A 338 23.60 2.69 6.87
N ALA A 339 24.68 2.58 7.66
CA ALA A 339 24.78 1.54 8.67
C ALA A 339 23.89 1.86 9.87
N GLU A 340 23.91 3.09 10.34
CA GLU A 340 23.08 3.56 11.45
C GLU A 340 21.59 3.37 11.18
N GLY A 341 21.10 3.86 10.03
CA GLY A 341 19.69 3.68 9.64
C GLY A 341 19.30 2.21 9.43
N ALA A 342 20.24 1.35 9.03
CA ALA A 342 19.97 -0.10 8.95
C ALA A 342 19.88 -0.75 10.34
N TRP A 343 20.65 -0.30 11.34
CA TRP A 343 20.50 -0.80 12.71
C TRP A 343 19.20 -0.31 13.35
N GLU A 344 18.84 0.95 13.14
CA GLU A 344 17.55 1.50 13.60
C GLU A 344 16.36 0.72 13.00
N ALA A 345 16.37 0.51 11.68
CA ALA A 345 15.37 -0.30 11.01
C ALA A 345 15.33 -1.75 11.53
N ALA A 346 16.49 -2.34 11.89
CA ALA A 346 16.52 -3.66 12.50
C ALA A 346 15.79 -3.71 13.84
N ASP A 347 16.09 -2.76 14.72
CA ASP A 347 15.48 -2.67 16.06
C ASP A 347 13.96 -2.44 15.97
N ASP A 348 13.52 -1.59 15.04
CA ASP A 348 12.09 -1.33 14.81
C ASP A 348 11.35 -2.58 14.33
N ARG A 349 11.92 -3.32 13.37
CA ARG A 349 11.32 -4.56 12.86
C ARG A 349 11.36 -5.70 13.87
N GLU A 350 12.40 -5.77 14.71
CA GLU A 350 12.43 -6.72 15.82
C GLU A 350 11.33 -6.39 16.84
N ARG A 351 11.19 -5.11 17.23
CA ARG A 351 10.14 -4.65 18.14
C ARG A 351 8.75 -4.92 17.58
N LEU A 352 8.53 -4.69 16.29
CA LEU A 352 7.30 -5.07 15.61
C LEU A 352 7.06 -6.58 15.69
N GLY A 353 8.08 -7.41 15.35
CA GLY A 353 7.99 -8.87 15.44
C GLY A 353 7.56 -9.35 16.82
N TRP A 354 8.15 -8.80 17.89
CA TRP A 354 7.75 -9.11 19.26
C TRP A 354 6.32 -8.65 19.59
N ARG A 355 5.91 -7.46 19.16
CA ARG A 355 4.54 -6.96 19.35
C ARG A 355 3.52 -7.88 18.68
N LEU A 356 3.76 -8.29 17.43
CA LEU A 356 2.88 -9.21 16.70
C LEU A 356 2.84 -10.61 17.36
N GLN A 357 4.01 -11.14 17.73
CA GLN A 357 4.13 -12.44 18.38
C GLN A 357 3.34 -12.51 19.70
N SER A 358 3.34 -11.42 20.49
CA SER A 358 2.60 -11.36 21.76
C SER A 358 1.07 -11.47 21.60
N ARG A 359 0.55 -11.35 20.37
CA ARG A 359 -0.88 -11.46 20.05
C ARG A 359 -1.27 -12.82 19.48
N LEU A 360 -0.29 -13.65 19.16
CA LEU A 360 -0.55 -15.01 18.72
C LEU A 360 -0.81 -15.91 19.93
N PRO A 361 -1.78 -16.86 19.84
CA PRO A 361 -1.85 -17.97 20.76
C PRO A 361 -0.50 -18.69 20.81
N GLN A 362 -0.11 -19.22 21.98
CA GLN A 362 1.20 -19.85 22.18
C GLN A 362 1.44 -21.01 21.19
N GLU A 363 0.38 -21.75 20.86
CA GLU A 363 0.39 -22.83 19.89
C GLU A 363 0.57 -22.37 18.42
N CYS A 364 0.36 -21.09 18.12
CA CYS A 364 0.48 -20.52 16.78
C CYS A 364 1.72 -19.64 16.61
N VAL A 365 2.58 -19.53 17.63
CA VAL A 365 3.81 -18.75 17.56
C VAL A 365 4.79 -19.41 16.60
N PRO A 366 5.23 -18.73 15.52
CA PRO A 366 6.21 -19.29 14.61
C PRO A 366 7.55 -19.49 15.34
N LEU A 367 8.16 -20.67 15.17
CA LEU A 367 9.50 -20.94 15.66
C LEU A 367 10.50 -20.03 14.94
N ARG A 368 11.17 -19.17 15.70
CA ARG A 368 12.20 -18.28 15.16
C ARG A 368 13.43 -19.09 14.75
N ALA A 369 13.95 -18.81 13.57
CA ALA A 369 15.20 -19.39 13.12
C ALA A 369 16.38 -18.66 13.76
N ALA A 370 17.46 -19.38 14.07
CA ALA A 370 18.71 -18.76 14.52
C ALA A 370 19.37 -17.91 13.43
N ALA A 371 19.05 -18.19 12.16
CA ALA A 371 19.46 -17.40 11.00
C ALA A 371 18.42 -17.55 9.88
N TYR A 372 18.23 -16.50 9.10
CA TYR A 372 17.32 -16.50 7.96
C TYR A 372 18.07 -16.51 6.64
N ARG A 373 17.49 -17.18 5.64
CA ARG A 373 18.04 -17.18 4.29
C ARG A 373 17.72 -15.85 3.61
N LEU A 374 18.76 -15.10 3.26
CA LEU A 374 18.64 -13.83 2.56
C LEU A 374 18.43 -14.04 1.04
N PRO A 375 17.74 -13.10 0.35
CA PRO A 375 17.48 -13.21 -1.07
C PRO A 375 18.77 -13.21 -1.91
N PRO A 376 18.75 -13.82 -3.10
CA PRO A 376 19.89 -13.80 -4.01
C PRO A 376 20.23 -12.35 -4.38
N GLY A 377 21.52 -12.01 -4.37
CA GLY A 377 21.98 -10.65 -4.66
C GLY A 377 22.03 -9.71 -3.45
N PHE A 378 21.54 -10.13 -2.28
CA PHE A 378 21.60 -9.33 -1.04
C PHE A 378 23.00 -8.77 -0.75
N ALA A 379 24.05 -9.57 -0.97
CA ALA A 379 25.43 -9.16 -0.73
C ALA A 379 25.90 -7.97 -1.61
N LYS A 380 25.26 -7.72 -2.76
CA LYS A 380 25.62 -6.62 -3.67
C LYS A 380 25.05 -5.28 -3.21
N ASP A 381 23.83 -5.29 -2.67
CA ASP A 381 23.12 -4.09 -2.20
C ASP A 381 22.23 -4.46 -1.00
N PRO A 382 22.81 -4.58 0.21
CA PRO A 382 22.11 -5.10 1.39
C PRO A 382 20.90 -4.25 1.80
N VAL A 383 21.07 -2.93 1.83
CA VAL A 383 20.02 -1.98 2.27
C VAL A 383 18.85 -2.00 1.29
N ARG A 384 19.13 -1.95 -0.03
CA ARG A 384 18.05 -2.02 -1.03
C ARG A 384 17.35 -3.36 -1.02
N SER A 385 18.08 -4.46 -0.83
CA SER A 385 17.49 -5.79 -0.78
C SER A 385 16.62 -6.00 0.47
N ALA A 386 16.99 -5.37 1.60
CA ALA A 386 16.14 -5.31 2.78
C ALA A 386 14.87 -4.47 2.51
N ALA A 387 14.99 -3.32 1.86
CA ALA A 387 13.84 -2.49 1.49
C ALA A 387 12.82 -3.24 0.60
N THR A 388 13.23 -4.14 -0.29
CA THR A 388 12.28 -5.00 -1.02
C THR A 388 11.50 -5.96 -0.11
N GLY A 389 12.08 -6.37 1.03
CA GLY A 389 11.38 -7.14 2.06
C GLY A 389 10.30 -6.34 2.80
N GLU A 390 10.43 -5.00 2.86
CA GLU A 390 9.40 -4.12 3.44
C GLU A 390 8.10 -4.13 2.64
N GLU A 391 8.16 -4.27 1.31
CA GLU A 391 6.97 -4.43 0.47
C GLU A 391 6.19 -5.71 0.83
N GLN A 392 6.92 -6.81 1.03
CA GLN A 392 6.33 -8.08 1.44
C GLN A 392 5.73 -8.00 2.84
N LEU A 393 6.43 -7.37 3.79
CA LEU A 393 5.92 -7.14 5.14
C LEU A 393 4.66 -6.26 5.10
N SER A 394 4.65 -5.19 4.30
CA SER A 394 3.48 -4.33 4.11
C SER A 394 2.27 -5.13 3.64
N ALA A 395 2.42 -5.99 2.63
CA ALA A 395 1.33 -6.83 2.14
C ALA A 395 0.80 -7.77 3.23
N LEU A 396 1.69 -8.46 3.96
CA LEU A 396 1.30 -9.36 5.06
C LEU A 396 0.60 -8.63 6.20
N LEU A 397 1.02 -7.40 6.53
CA LEU A 397 0.37 -6.57 7.52
C LEU A 397 -1.02 -6.11 7.07
N ARG A 398 -1.22 -5.83 5.77
CA ARG A 398 -2.56 -5.53 5.21
C ARG A 398 -3.49 -6.73 5.29
N ASP A 399 -2.99 -7.92 4.98
CA ASP A 399 -3.77 -9.16 5.10
C ASP A 399 -4.17 -9.41 6.57
N ALA A 400 -3.22 -9.22 7.49
CA ALA A 400 -3.46 -9.33 8.93
C ALA A 400 -4.44 -8.25 9.41
N ALA A 401 -4.33 -7.00 8.95
CA ALA A 401 -5.25 -5.92 9.28
C ALA A 401 -6.69 -6.25 8.82
N GLY A 402 -6.83 -6.77 7.61
CA GLY A 402 -8.14 -7.17 7.07
C GLY A 402 -8.77 -8.34 7.82
N ALA A 403 -7.97 -9.24 8.40
CA ALA A 403 -8.48 -10.31 9.28
C ALA A 403 -8.69 -9.85 10.75
N ALA A 404 -8.10 -8.74 11.15
CA ALA A 404 -8.25 -8.16 12.47
C ALA A 404 -9.51 -7.27 12.55
N GLY A 405 -9.99 -7.01 13.76
CA GLY A 405 -11.03 -6.02 14.05
C GLY A 405 -10.57 -4.98 15.06
N GLY A 406 -11.34 -3.90 15.20
CA GLY A 406 -11.13 -2.87 16.22
C GLY A 406 -9.77 -2.17 16.13
N THR A 407 -9.20 -1.82 17.27
CA THR A 407 -7.93 -1.07 17.37
C THR A 407 -6.71 -1.84 16.87
N LEU A 408 -6.75 -3.19 16.85
CA LEU A 408 -5.68 -3.99 16.24
C LEU A 408 -5.60 -3.76 14.73
N ARG A 409 -6.75 -3.64 14.06
CA ARG A 409 -6.80 -3.32 12.61
C ARG A 409 -6.12 -1.99 12.33
N ALA A 410 -6.42 -0.95 13.11
CA ALA A 410 -5.80 0.36 12.95
C ALA A 410 -4.28 0.32 13.15
N ALA A 411 -3.81 -0.41 14.16
CA ALA A 411 -2.38 -0.58 14.41
C ALA A 411 -1.67 -1.31 13.27
N LEU A 412 -2.24 -2.41 12.78
CA LEU A 412 -1.70 -3.17 11.65
C LEU A 412 -1.74 -2.38 10.34
N ALA A 413 -2.81 -1.61 10.09
CA ALA A 413 -2.92 -0.73 8.94
C ALA A 413 -1.82 0.34 8.96
N ALA A 414 -1.57 0.98 10.11
CA ALA A 414 -0.53 1.98 10.26
C ALA A 414 0.89 1.41 10.07
N GLU A 415 1.17 0.22 10.63
CA GLU A 415 2.44 -0.48 10.41
C GLU A 415 2.60 -0.89 8.93
N SER A 416 1.51 -1.32 8.28
CA SER A 416 1.54 -1.70 6.85
C SER A 416 1.89 -0.52 5.94
N PHE A 417 1.36 0.66 6.28
CA PHE A 417 1.68 1.90 5.58
C PHE A 417 3.13 2.31 5.83
N SER A 418 3.59 2.22 7.07
CA SER A 418 4.97 2.54 7.46
C SER A 418 6.00 1.64 6.77
N ALA A 419 5.71 0.34 6.65
CA ALA A 419 6.51 -0.60 5.86
C ALA A 419 6.50 -0.22 4.37
N ALA A 420 5.35 0.14 3.79
CA ALA A 420 5.27 0.58 2.40
C ALA A 420 6.11 1.84 2.14
N LEU A 421 6.15 2.78 3.09
CA LEU A 421 6.99 3.97 3.00
C LEU A 421 8.49 3.65 3.10
N ALA A 422 8.87 2.66 3.90
CA ALA A 422 10.26 2.23 4.02
C ALA A 422 10.78 1.53 2.74
N ALA A 423 9.87 0.98 1.93
CA ALA A 423 10.20 0.38 0.64
C ALA A 423 10.45 1.41 -0.49
N SER A 424 9.80 2.59 -0.43
CA SER A 424 9.79 3.62 -1.48
C SER A 424 10.93 4.62 -1.38
#